data_AF-C4J9R7-F1
#
_entry.id   AF-C4J9R7-F1
#
_cell.length_a   1.000
_cell.length_b   1.000
_cell.length_c   1.000
_cell.angle_alpha   90.00
_cell.angle_beta   90.00
_cell.angle_gamma   90.00
#
_symmetry.space_group_name_H-M   'P 1'
#
loop_
_entity.id
_entity.type
_entity.pdbx_description
1 polymer ?
#
loop_
_entity_poly.entity_id
_entity_poly.type
_entity_poly.pdbx_seq_one_letter_code
_entity_poly.pdbx_strand_id
1 'polypeptide(L)'
;METESGMVDEALAILAILSGHPEGKTAIGAASAIPVLVGVIRNGSPRNKENAAAVMVHLCSGEQQQQHLAEAQEQGIVSLLEELAESGTDRGKRKAVQLLERMNRFLKQQSQAEAEAEAMAQAHAQAQAQAQAQAQAQPQILVQAQAHADMQAERSLLPTSSDISDR
;
A
#
# COMPACT_ATOMS: atom_id res chain seq x y z
N MET A 1 -7.70 -44.86 7.70
CA MET A 1 -7.40 -43.42 7.58
C MET A 1 -8.61 -42.54 7.91
N GLU A 2 -9.63 -43.02 8.65
CA GLU A 2 -10.82 -42.21 8.97
C GLU A 2 -10.66 -41.37 10.26
N THR A 3 -9.70 -41.71 11.12
CA THR A 3 -9.48 -41.06 12.41
C THR A 3 -8.81 -39.68 12.31
N GLU A 4 -7.91 -39.48 11.33
CA GLU A 4 -7.22 -38.19 11.15
C GLU A 4 -8.14 -37.11 10.56
N SER A 5 -9.00 -37.48 9.59
CA SER A 5 -9.96 -36.53 9.00
C SER A 5 -11.03 -36.09 10.01
N GLY A 6 -11.52 -37.01 10.85
CA GLY A 6 -12.49 -36.66 11.89
C GLY A 6 -11.93 -35.68 12.94
N MET A 7 -10.66 -35.86 13.32
CA MET A 7 -10.00 -34.98 14.29
C MET A 7 -9.82 -33.55 13.73
N VAL A 8 -9.49 -33.41 12.45
CA VAL A 8 -9.36 -32.09 11.81
C VAL A 8 -10.71 -31.37 11.76
N ASP A 9 -11.79 -32.08 11.41
CA ASP A 9 -13.15 -31.52 11.35
C ASP A 9 -13.60 -30.98 12.72
N GLU A 10 -13.36 -31.75 13.79
CA GLU A 10 -13.69 -31.37 15.17
C GLU A 10 -12.85 -30.18 15.65
N ALA A 11 -11.54 -30.23 15.42
CA ALA A 11 -10.63 -29.15 15.79
C ALA A 11 -11.01 -27.83 15.10
N LEU A 12 -11.33 -27.87 13.80
CA LEU A 12 -11.78 -26.69 13.05
C LEU A 12 -13.13 -26.15 13.55
N ALA A 13 -14.05 -27.02 13.93
CA ALA A 13 -15.33 -26.59 14.49
C ALA A 13 -15.12 -25.85 15.83
N ILE A 14 -14.25 -26.37 16.70
CA ILE A 14 -13.89 -25.71 17.97
C ILE A 14 -13.18 -24.39 17.69
N LEU A 15 -12.23 -24.35 16.76
CA LEU A 15 -11.51 -23.14 16.36
C LEU A 15 -12.46 -22.05 15.84
N ALA A 16 -13.48 -22.43 15.07
CA ALA A 16 -14.51 -21.52 14.59
C ALA A 16 -15.34 -20.90 15.71
N ILE A 17 -15.59 -21.65 16.79
CA ILE A 17 -16.27 -21.13 18.00
C ILE A 17 -15.33 -20.19 18.75
N LEU A 18 -14.11 -20.65 19.06
CA LEU A 18 -13.14 -19.88 19.85
C LEU A 18 -12.75 -18.56 19.20
N SER A 19 -12.60 -18.53 17.86
CA SER A 19 -12.30 -17.30 17.12
C SER A 19 -13.37 -16.21 17.23
N GLY A 20 -14.61 -16.57 17.61
CA GLY A 20 -15.67 -15.61 17.90
C GLY A 20 -15.47 -14.87 19.22
N HIS A 21 -14.63 -15.38 20.12
CA HIS A 21 -14.28 -14.76 21.39
C HIS A 21 -13.00 -13.92 21.28
N PRO A 22 -12.89 -12.76 21.96
CA PRO A 22 -11.70 -11.91 21.90
C PRO A 22 -10.40 -12.65 22.24
N GLU A 23 -10.39 -13.43 23.31
CA GLU A 23 -9.22 -14.18 23.78
C GLU A 23 -8.83 -15.27 22.79
N GLY A 24 -9.81 -16.01 22.29
CA GLY A 24 -9.59 -17.06 21.29
C GLY A 24 -9.08 -16.47 19.98
N LYS A 25 -9.67 -15.37 19.51
CA LYS A 25 -9.21 -14.64 18.32
C LYS A 25 -7.75 -14.21 18.46
N THR A 26 -7.38 -13.61 19.59
CA THR A 26 -6.00 -13.17 19.86
C THR A 26 -5.03 -14.36 19.88
N ALA A 27 -5.39 -15.44 20.58
CA ALA A 27 -4.56 -16.64 20.65
C ALA A 27 -4.35 -17.30 19.28
N ILE A 28 -5.41 -17.38 18.47
CA ILE A 28 -5.35 -17.94 17.12
C ILE A 28 -4.52 -17.06 16.19
N GLY A 29 -4.68 -15.74 16.25
CA GLY A 29 -3.88 -14.79 15.46
C GLY A 29 -2.39 -14.86 15.79
N ALA A 30 -2.06 -14.99 17.08
CA ALA A 30 -0.67 -15.15 17.54
C ALA A 30 -0.02 -16.48 17.09
N ALA A 31 -0.81 -17.47 16.68
CA ALA A 31 -0.34 -18.78 16.25
C ALA A 31 0.00 -18.86 14.75
N SER A 32 0.09 -17.72 14.04
CA SER A 32 0.34 -17.68 12.59
C SER A 32 -0.63 -18.58 11.80
N ALA A 33 -1.92 -18.53 12.15
CA ALA A 33 -2.91 -19.45 11.61
C ALA A 33 -3.29 -19.20 10.15
N ILE A 34 -3.00 -18.02 9.59
CA ILE A 34 -3.47 -17.59 8.26
C ILE A 34 -3.05 -18.56 7.14
N PRO A 35 -1.77 -18.96 6.98
CA PRO A 35 -1.37 -19.86 5.89
C PRO A 35 -2.03 -21.24 5.99
N VAL A 36 -2.20 -21.74 7.22
CA VAL A 36 -2.87 -23.01 7.49
C VAL A 36 -4.34 -22.94 7.09
N LEU A 37 -5.04 -21.88 7.50
CA LEU A 37 -6.46 -21.67 7.17
C LEU A 37 -6.68 -21.50 5.66
N VAL A 38 -5.77 -20.81 4.95
CA VAL A 38 -5.82 -20.72 3.48
C VAL A 38 -5.64 -22.11 2.85
N GLY A 39 -4.71 -22.92 3.37
CA GLY A 39 -4.53 -24.31 2.94
C GLY A 39 -5.80 -25.16 3.13
N VAL A 40 -6.50 -24.98 4.24
CA VAL A 40 -7.78 -25.66 4.51
C VAL A 40 -8.88 -25.18 3.55
N ILE A 41 -8.98 -23.87 3.26
CA ILE A 41 -9.95 -23.35 2.28
C ILE A 41 -9.69 -23.94 0.89
N ARG A 42 -8.41 -24.13 0.52
CA ARG A 42 -8.03 -24.72 -0.76
C ARG A 42 -8.42 -26.20 -0.86
N ASN A 43 -8.03 -26.99 0.13
CA ASN A 43 -8.02 -28.46 0.02
C ASN A 43 -8.99 -29.20 0.95
N GLY A 44 -9.67 -28.49 1.85
CA GLY A 44 -10.52 -29.09 2.87
C GLY A 44 -11.85 -29.64 2.34
N SER A 45 -12.50 -30.47 3.16
CA SER A 45 -13.91 -30.85 2.97
C SER A 45 -14.81 -29.60 2.96
N PRO A 46 -16.02 -29.66 2.39
CA PRO A 46 -16.95 -28.51 2.40
C PRO A 46 -17.17 -27.91 3.80
N ARG A 47 -17.25 -28.77 4.82
CA ARG A 47 -17.36 -28.37 6.23
C ARG A 47 -16.10 -27.67 6.74
N ASN A 48 -14.93 -28.17 6.37
CA ASN A 48 -13.65 -27.59 6.78
C ASN A 48 -13.39 -26.24 6.12
N LYS A 49 -13.72 -26.11 4.82
CA LYS A 49 -13.67 -24.82 4.11
C LYS A 49 -14.59 -23.78 4.78
N GLU A 50 -15.82 -24.17 5.13
CA GLU A 50 -16.76 -23.31 5.86
C GLU A 50 -16.22 -22.87 7.22
N ASN A 51 -15.70 -23.80 8.02
CA ASN A 51 -15.16 -23.51 9.35
C ASN A 51 -13.90 -22.63 9.27
N ALA A 52 -12.99 -22.93 8.34
CA ALA A 52 -11.81 -22.10 8.11
C ALA A 52 -12.19 -20.69 7.68
N ALA A 53 -13.15 -20.55 6.76
CA ALA A 53 -13.70 -19.24 6.38
C ALA A 53 -14.33 -18.50 7.58
N ALA A 54 -14.97 -19.22 8.52
CA ALA A 54 -15.49 -18.64 9.75
C ALA A 54 -14.37 -18.05 10.64
N VAL A 55 -13.29 -18.81 10.83
CA VAL A 55 -12.12 -18.34 11.59
C VAL A 55 -11.50 -17.12 10.90
N MET A 56 -11.32 -17.16 9.58
CA MET A 56 -10.77 -16.04 8.80
C MET A 56 -11.64 -14.77 8.90
N VAL A 57 -12.96 -14.90 8.84
CA VAL A 57 -13.89 -13.77 9.08
C VAL A 57 -13.65 -13.14 10.46
N HIS A 58 -13.37 -13.94 11.48
CA HIS A 58 -13.10 -13.40 12.81
C HIS A 58 -11.70 -12.79 12.92
N LEU A 59 -10.65 -13.42 12.39
CA LEU A 59 -9.28 -12.88 12.44
C LEU A 59 -9.11 -11.61 11.61
N CYS A 60 -9.75 -11.55 10.44
CA CYS A 60 -9.79 -10.35 9.60
C CYS A 60 -10.81 -9.32 10.12
N SER A 61 -11.05 -9.30 11.44
CA SER A 61 -11.78 -8.25 12.15
C SER A 61 -11.05 -7.92 13.45
N GLY A 62 -10.86 -6.63 13.72
CA GLY A 62 -10.18 -6.15 14.91
C GLY A 62 -8.83 -5.51 14.58
N GLU A 63 -7.95 -5.44 15.58
CA GLU A 63 -6.72 -4.65 15.52
C GLU A 63 -5.73 -5.14 14.45
N GLN A 64 -5.54 -6.46 14.36
CA GLN A 64 -4.60 -7.10 13.42
C GLN A 64 -5.22 -7.36 12.04
N GLN A 65 -6.38 -6.79 11.74
CA GLN A 65 -7.11 -7.06 10.50
C GLN A 65 -6.26 -6.78 9.25
N GLN A 66 -5.56 -5.65 9.21
CA GLN A 66 -4.76 -5.26 8.03
C GLN A 66 -3.62 -6.25 7.77
N GLN A 67 -2.93 -6.68 8.83
CA GLN A 67 -1.87 -7.69 8.74
C GLN A 67 -2.42 -9.03 8.26
N HIS A 68 -3.52 -9.51 8.84
CA HIS A 68 -4.12 -10.80 8.44
C HIS A 68 -4.64 -10.77 6.99
N LEU A 69 -5.21 -9.65 6.54
CA LEU A 69 -5.67 -9.50 5.15
C LEU A 69 -4.49 -9.47 4.17
N ALA A 70 -3.40 -8.78 4.52
CA ALA A 70 -2.17 -8.75 3.72
C ALA A 70 -1.57 -10.15 3.59
N GLU A 71 -1.39 -10.87 4.70
CA GLU A 71 -0.85 -12.23 4.70
C GLU A 71 -1.74 -13.20 3.91
N ALA A 72 -3.07 -13.08 4.04
CA ALA A 72 -3.99 -13.89 3.26
C ALA A 72 -3.93 -13.56 1.76
N GLN A 73 -3.74 -12.29 1.40
CA GLN A 73 -3.59 -11.86 0.01
C GLN A 73 -2.33 -12.44 -0.63
N GLU A 74 -1.20 -12.42 0.07
CA GLU A 74 0.07 -13.02 -0.38
C GLU A 74 -0.07 -14.52 -0.69
N GLN A 75 -1.01 -15.19 -0.02
CA GLN A 75 -1.33 -16.61 -0.22
C GLN A 75 -2.38 -16.87 -1.33
N GLY A 76 -2.83 -15.82 -2.03
CA GLY A 76 -3.78 -15.92 -3.14
C GLY A 76 -5.22 -16.22 -2.73
N ILE A 77 -5.65 -15.78 -1.54
CA ILE A 77 -6.95 -16.17 -0.97
C ILE A 77 -8.16 -15.72 -1.80
N VAL A 78 -8.08 -14.62 -2.56
CA VAL A 78 -9.23 -14.04 -3.27
C VAL A 78 -9.90 -15.06 -4.20
N SER A 79 -9.13 -15.70 -5.08
CA SER A 79 -9.64 -16.73 -6.01
C SER A 79 -10.32 -17.90 -5.28
N LEU A 80 -9.78 -18.31 -4.13
CA LEU A 80 -10.35 -19.40 -3.33
C LEU A 80 -11.69 -19.00 -2.69
N LEU A 81 -11.82 -17.73 -2.31
CA LEU A 81 -13.07 -17.22 -1.76
C LEU A 81 -14.14 -17.03 -2.84
N GLU A 82 -13.76 -16.67 -4.07
CA GLU A 82 -14.67 -16.64 -5.22
C GLU A 82 -15.24 -18.04 -5.49
N GLU A 83 -14.38 -19.05 -5.57
CA GLU A 83 -14.80 -20.46 -5.72
C GLU A 83 -15.72 -20.89 -4.56
N LEU A 84 -15.36 -20.55 -3.32
CA LEU A 84 -16.16 -20.90 -2.14
C LEU A 84 -17.50 -20.16 -2.12
N ALA A 85 -17.56 -18.92 -2.61
CA ALA A 85 -18.80 -18.16 -2.74
C ALA A 85 -19.74 -18.73 -3.81
N GLU A 86 -19.18 -19.33 -4.87
CA GLU A 86 -19.94 -19.94 -5.95
C GLU A 86 -20.45 -21.34 -5.58
N SER A 87 -19.57 -22.19 -5.03
CA SER A 87 -19.78 -23.63 -4.91
C SER A 87 -19.79 -24.19 -3.47
N GLY A 88 -19.56 -23.34 -2.46
CA GLY A 88 -19.53 -23.75 -1.06
C GLY A 88 -20.89 -24.17 -0.47
N THR A 89 -20.89 -24.54 0.81
CA THR A 89 -22.13 -24.68 1.60
C THR A 89 -22.81 -23.32 1.77
N ASP A 90 -24.10 -23.27 2.10
CA ASP A 90 -24.82 -21.99 2.29
C ASP A 90 -24.18 -21.07 3.36
N ARG A 91 -23.58 -21.67 4.39
CA ARG A 91 -22.83 -20.93 5.42
C ARG A 91 -21.44 -20.55 4.92
N GLY A 92 -20.76 -21.44 4.18
CA GLY A 92 -19.47 -21.17 3.54
C GLY A 92 -19.56 -20.01 2.55
N LYS A 93 -20.55 -20.01 1.67
CA LYS A 93 -20.80 -18.93 0.69
C LYS A 93 -20.96 -17.58 1.36
N ARG A 94 -21.81 -17.48 2.38
CA ARG A 94 -22.03 -16.22 3.12
C ARG A 94 -20.75 -15.69 3.76
N LYS A 95 -19.93 -16.57 4.34
CA LYS A 95 -18.64 -16.20 4.96
C LYS A 95 -17.61 -15.78 3.91
N ALA A 96 -17.57 -16.47 2.78
CA ALA A 96 -16.70 -16.15 1.66
C ALA A 96 -17.01 -14.77 1.09
N VAL A 97 -18.29 -14.46 0.82
CA VAL A 97 -18.73 -13.14 0.36
C VAL A 97 -18.34 -12.06 1.37
N GLN A 98 -18.59 -12.28 2.66
CA GLN A 98 -18.22 -11.32 3.70
C GLN A 98 -16.70 -11.05 3.75
N LEU A 99 -15.89 -12.08 3.54
CA LEU A 99 -14.43 -11.93 3.53
C LEU A 99 -13.94 -11.28 2.23
N LEU A 100 -14.52 -11.61 1.08
CA LEU A 100 -14.26 -10.94 -0.21
C LEU A 100 -14.53 -9.45 -0.15
N GLU A 101 -15.64 -9.02 0.46
CA GLU A 101 -15.92 -7.60 0.64
C GLU A 101 -14.83 -6.88 1.45
N ARG A 102 -14.24 -7.54 2.45
CA ARG A 102 -13.13 -6.99 3.24
C ARG A 102 -11.83 -6.95 2.43
N MET A 103 -11.52 -8.02 1.71
CA MET A 103 -10.35 -8.08 0.81
C MET A 103 -10.44 -6.97 -0.26
N ASN A 104 -11.58 -6.81 -0.91
CA ASN A 104 -11.77 -5.79 -1.94
C ASN A 104 -11.60 -4.36 -1.40
N ARG A 105 -12.10 -4.09 -0.19
CA ARG A 105 -11.85 -2.79 0.48
C ARG A 105 -10.37 -2.60 0.81
N PHE A 106 -9.72 -3.64 1.32
CA PHE A 106 -8.29 -3.62 1.63
C PHE A 106 -7.44 -3.33 0.39
N LEU A 107 -7.64 -4.07 -0.70
CA LEU A 107 -6.90 -3.90 -1.94
C LEU A 107 -7.12 -2.51 -2.56
N LYS A 108 -8.36 -2.01 -2.49
CA LYS A 108 -8.66 -0.64 -2.93
C LYS A 108 -7.88 0.39 -2.10
N GLN A 109 -7.85 0.25 -0.78
CA GLN A 109 -7.09 1.12 0.11
C GLN A 109 -5.58 1.06 -0.18
N GLN A 110 -5.05 -0.15 -0.42
CA GLN A 110 -3.65 -0.34 -0.78
C GLN A 110 -3.29 0.38 -2.09
N SER A 111 -4.09 0.21 -3.15
CA SER A 111 -3.88 0.91 -4.43
C SER A 111 -3.97 2.43 -4.31
N GLN A 112 -4.85 2.94 -3.44
CA GLN A 112 -5.00 4.37 -3.21
C GLN A 112 -3.80 4.93 -2.45
N ALA A 113 -3.36 4.25 -1.40
CA ALA A 113 -2.18 4.64 -0.64
C ALA A 113 -0.90 4.63 -1.50
N GLU A 114 -0.75 3.65 -2.39
CA GLU A 114 0.35 3.59 -3.35
C GLU A 114 0.31 4.78 -4.33
N ALA A 115 -0.85 5.04 -4.94
CA ALA A 115 -1.02 6.17 -5.85
C ALA A 115 -0.78 7.53 -5.17
N GLU A 116 -1.24 7.69 -3.92
CA GLU A 116 -1.00 8.90 -3.12
C GLU A 116 0.48 9.08 -2.77
N ALA A 117 1.16 8.00 -2.38
CA ALA A 117 2.59 8.02 -2.08
C ALA A 117 3.41 8.36 -3.33
N GLU A 118 3.07 7.78 -4.48
CA GLU A 118 3.68 8.10 -5.77
C GLU A 118 3.47 9.56 -6.16
N ALA A 119 2.24 10.08 -6.05
CA ALA A 119 1.93 11.47 -6.34
C ALA A 119 2.70 12.43 -5.42
N MET A 120 2.80 12.11 -4.11
CA MET A 120 3.57 12.91 -3.16
C MET A 120 5.07 12.89 -3.49
N ALA A 121 5.62 11.73 -3.85
CA ALA A 121 7.01 11.61 -4.27
C ALA A 121 7.31 12.41 -5.55
N GLN A 122 6.41 12.37 -6.53
CA GLN A 122 6.52 13.15 -7.76
C GLN A 122 6.44 14.66 -7.49
N ALA A 123 5.49 15.10 -6.67
CA ALA A 123 5.36 16.51 -6.28
C ALA A 123 6.61 17.02 -5.56
N HIS A 124 7.17 16.21 -4.65
CA HIS A 124 8.42 16.54 -3.97
C HIS A 124 9.60 16.66 -4.94
N ALA A 125 9.75 15.70 -5.87
CA ALA A 125 10.80 15.73 -6.88
C ALA A 125 10.67 16.95 -7.82
N GLN A 126 9.45 17.30 -8.23
CA GLN A 126 9.19 18.49 -9.05
C GLN A 126 9.54 19.78 -8.31
N ALA A 127 9.14 19.92 -7.05
CA ALA A 127 9.46 21.09 -6.25
C ALA A 127 10.99 21.26 -6.05
N GLN A 128 11.70 20.16 -5.83
CA GLN A 128 13.17 20.16 -5.75
C GLN A 128 13.81 20.60 -7.08
N ALA A 129 13.36 20.06 -8.22
CA ALA A 129 13.88 20.43 -9.53
C ALA A 129 13.63 21.93 -9.85
N GLN A 130 12.45 22.45 -9.51
CA GLN A 130 12.14 23.87 -9.66
C GLN A 130 13.03 24.76 -8.79
N ALA A 131 13.24 24.39 -7.52
CA ALA A 131 14.12 25.13 -6.60
C ALA A 131 15.58 25.15 -7.11
N GLN A 132 16.07 24.02 -7.62
CA GLN A 132 17.41 23.93 -8.22
C GLN A 132 17.54 24.81 -9.47
N ALA A 133 16.54 24.81 -10.37
CA ALA A 133 16.55 25.66 -11.56
C ALA A 133 16.55 27.16 -11.21
N GLN A 134 15.75 27.57 -10.21
CA GLN A 134 15.73 28.95 -9.74
C GLN A 134 17.06 29.38 -9.10
N ALA A 135 17.67 28.52 -8.28
CA ALA A 135 18.98 28.79 -7.66
C ALA A 135 20.10 28.94 -8.70
N GLN A 136 20.04 28.21 -9.83
CA GLN A 136 21.02 28.31 -10.91
C GLN A 136 20.80 29.54 -11.83
N ALA A 137 19.57 30.04 -11.94
CA ALA A 137 19.26 31.21 -12.76
C ALA A 137 19.71 32.54 -12.14
N GLN A 138 19.69 32.66 -10.81
CA GLN A 138 20.05 33.89 -10.09
C GLN A 138 21.51 34.37 -10.27
N PRO A 139 22.55 33.50 -10.19
CA PRO A 139 23.93 33.97 -10.38
C PRO A 139 24.22 34.43 -11.82
N GLN A 140 23.55 33.86 -12.83
CA GLN A 140 23.77 34.26 -14.22
C GLN A 140 23.25 35.68 -14.50
N ILE A 141 22.10 36.04 -13.93
CA ILE A 141 21.53 37.40 -14.06
C ILE A 141 22.42 38.41 -13.34
N LEU A 142 22.93 38.09 -12.15
CA LEU A 142 23.82 38.99 -11.40
C LEU A 142 25.16 39.18 -12.11
N VAL A 143 25.78 38.12 -12.62
CA VAL A 143 27.05 38.20 -13.38
C VAL A 143 26.87 38.98 -14.68
N GLN A 144 25.77 38.77 -15.41
CA GLN A 144 25.47 39.54 -16.62
C GLN A 144 25.19 41.02 -16.33
N ALA A 145 24.46 41.32 -15.25
CA ALA A 145 24.22 42.70 -14.83
C ALA A 145 25.53 43.42 -14.45
N GLN A 146 26.43 42.73 -13.74
CA GLN A 146 27.74 43.26 -13.36
C GLN A 146 28.61 43.52 -14.61
N ALA A 147 28.67 42.56 -15.53
CA ALA A 147 29.43 42.71 -16.78
C ALA A 147 28.91 43.87 -17.64
N HIS A 148 27.59 44.09 -17.67
CA HIS A 148 27.00 45.19 -18.42
C HIS A 148 27.26 46.55 -17.75
N ALA A 149 27.31 46.61 -16.42
CA ALA A 149 27.67 47.80 -15.67
C ALA A 149 29.16 48.18 -15.88
N ASP A 150 30.06 47.19 -15.83
CA ASP A 150 31.49 47.41 -16.08
C ASP A 150 31.74 47.91 -17.51
N MET A 151 31.05 47.34 -18.51
CA MET A 151 31.15 47.76 -19.91
C MET A 151 30.62 49.20 -20.15
N GLN A 152 29.64 49.64 -19.35
CA GLN A 152 29.15 51.03 -19.39
C GLN A 152 30.14 52.00 -18.72
N ALA A 153 30.81 51.59 -17.65
CA ALA A 153 31.82 52.40 -16.97
C ALA A 153 33.04 52.64 -17.88
N GLU A 154 33.51 51.62 -18.60
CA GLU A 154 34.62 51.77 -19.56
C GLU A 154 34.29 52.72 -20.72
N ARG A 155 33.04 52.71 -21.20
CA ARG A 155 32.60 53.59 -22.29
C ARG A 155 32.52 55.07 -21.88
N SER A 156 32.39 55.35 -20.58
CA SER A 156 32.40 56.72 -20.02
C SER A 156 33.82 57.27 -19.78
N LEU A 157 34.85 56.43 -19.84
CA LEU A 157 36.26 56.80 -19.61
C LEU A 157 37.02 57.11 -20.90
N LEU A 158 36.41 56.92 -22.07
CA LEU A 158 37.00 57.36 -23.33
C LEU A 158 36.94 58.90 -23.39
N PRO A 159 38.08 59.60 -23.55
CA PRO A 159 38.11 61.04 -23.61
C PRO A 159 37.29 61.50 -24.82
N THR A 160 36.22 62.27 -24.57
CA THR A 160 35.55 63.00 -25.65
C THR A 160 36.59 63.93 -26.23
N SER A 161 37.00 63.71 -27.49
CA SER A 161 37.92 64.58 -28.21
C SER A 161 37.24 65.93 -28.45
N SER A 162 37.22 66.76 -27.42
CA SER A 162 36.79 68.15 -27.42
C SER A 162 37.90 68.93 -26.73
N ASP A 163 39.06 69.01 -27.35
CA ASP A 163 39.98 70.14 -27.22
C ASP A 163 41.21 69.92 -28.11
N ILE A 164 41.09 70.31 -29.39
CA ILE A 164 42.19 70.97 -30.10
C ILE A 164 41.55 72.08 -30.95
N SER A 165 41.20 73.17 -30.28
CA SER A 165 41.25 74.51 -30.86
C SER A 165 42.43 75.22 -30.20
N ASP A 166 43.55 75.36 -30.89
CA ASP A 166 44.35 76.59 -30.75
C ASP A 166 45.28 76.81 -31.95
N ARG A 167 45.07 77.97 -32.59
CA ARG A 167 45.88 78.70 -33.60
C ARG A 167 45.85 78.30 -35.07
#